data_AF-G4TV36-F1
#
_entry.id   AF-G4TV36-F1
#
_cell.length_a   1.000
_cell.length_b   1.000
_cell.length_c   1.000
_cell.angle_alpha   90.00
_cell.angle_beta   90.00
_cell.angle_gamma   90.00
#
_symmetry.space_group_name_H-M   'P 1'
#
loop_
_entity.id
_entity.type
_entity.pdbx_description
1 polymer ?
#
loop_
_entity_poly.entity_id
_entity_poly.type
_entity_poly.pdbx_seq_one_letter_code
_entity_poly.pdbx_strand_id
1 'polypeptide(L)'
;MSSIDEFRKYKFEEDEEFNQFLSNIGISPDPSESQKERLLLEAKIFFFRKKTGSLLTVDEYLKTQSPTTKQAEEPVLTFAEIKHLIETGQAHLIPNNKVIPDKINDETPSRSIAPVRRKPWEVAQTNEANVTQT
;
A
#
# COMPACT_ATOMS: atom_id res chain seq x y z
N MET A 1 25.91 6.57 -11.18
CA MET A 1 24.90 5.63 -11.72
C MET A 1 23.83 5.46 -10.64
N SER A 2 22.59 5.13 -10.99
CA SER A 2 21.55 4.95 -9.97
C SER A 2 21.84 3.68 -9.16
N SER A 3 21.73 3.72 -7.83
CA SER A 3 21.96 2.58 -6.95
C SER A 3 21.09 1.36 -7.30
N ILE A 4 19.94 1.60 -7.92
CA ILE A 4 18.99 0.55 -8.37
C ILE A 4 19.53 -0.17 -9.61
N ASP A 5 20.19 0.54 -10.53
CA ASP A 5 20.80 -0.06 -11.71
C ASP A 5 22.03 -0.89 -11.34
N GLU A 6 22.78 -0.44 -10.33
CA GLU A 6 23.91 -1.19 -9.77
C GLU A 6 23.44 -2.46 -9.07
N PHE A 7 22.36 -2.38 -8.28
CA PHE A 7 21.73 -3.54 -7.63
C PHE A 7 21.29 -4.60 -8.65
N ARG A 8 20.70 -4.19 -9.78
CA ARG A 8 20.25 -5.12 -10.84
C ARG A 8 21.40 -5.80 -11.58
N LYS A 9 22.56 -5.14 -11.67
CA LYS A 9 23.77 -5.70 -12.30
C LYS A 9 24.59 -6.55 -11.34
N TYR A 10 24.35 -6.43 -10.03
CA TYR A 10 25.11 -7.16 -9.02
C TYR A 10 24.83 -8.67 -9.11
N LYS A 11 25.90 -9.46 -9.19
CA LYS A 11 25.82 -10.92 -9.27
C LYS A 11 25.83 -11.54 -7.87
N PHE A 12 24.66 -11.63 -7.27
CA PHE A 12 24.49 -12.27 -5.96
C PHE A 12 24.90 -13.76 -5.92
N GLU A 13 24.97 -14.43 -7.07
CA GLU A 13 25.38 -15.84 -7.17
C GLU A 13 26.88 -16.05 -6.89
N GLU A 14 27.72 -15.05 -7.19
CA GLU A 14 29.17 -15.12 -6.98
C GLU A 14 29.57 -14.83 -5.51
N ASP A 15 28.63 -14.35 -4.67
CA ASP A 15 28.92 -13.94 -3.30
C ASP A 15 28.80 -15.13 -2.32
N GLU A 16 29.94 -15.63 -1.85
CA GLU A 16 29.99 -16.72 -0.87
C GLU A 16 29.32 -16.37 0.46
N GLU A 17 29.43 -15.12 0.94
CA GLU A 17 28.81 -14.73 2.21
C GLU A 17 27.27 -14.80 2.11
N PHE A 18 26.73 -14.41 0.95
CA PHE A 18 25.31 -14.45 0.68
C PHE A 18 24.79 -15.89 0.60
N ASN A 19 25.50 -16.76 -0.11
CA ASN A 19 25.13 -18.18 -0.22
C ASN A 19 25.21 -18.91 1.13
N GLN A 20 26.23 -18.61 1.96
CA GLN A 20 26.32 -19.12 3.32
C GLN A 20 25.18 -18.61 4.21
N PHE A 21 24.82 -17.33 4.09
CA PHE A 21 23.69 -16.74 4.82
C PHE A 21 22.36 -17.41 4.46
N LEU A 22 22.09 -17.64 3.17
CA LEU A 22 20.90 -18.35 2.71
C LEU A 22 20.85 -19.79 3.25
N SER A 23 21.98 -20.49 3.23
CA SER A 23 22.10 -21.85 3.80
C SER A 23 21.85 -21.86 5.32
N ASN A 24 22.34 -20.86 6.05
CA ASN A 24 22.18 -20.78 7.51
C ASN A 24 20.75 -20.47 7.93
N ILE A 25 20.03 -19.67 7.16
CA ILE A 25 18.63 -19.30 7.44
C ILE A 25 17.65 -20.33 6.87
N GLY A 26 18.11 -21.26 6.03
CA GLY A 26 17.25 -22.26 5.39
C GLY A 26 16.35 -21.66 4.31
N ILE A 27 16.77 -20.55 3.70
CA ILE A 27 16.08 -19.95 2.55
C ILE A 27 16.69 -20.57 1.30
N SER A 28 15.93 -21.41 0.61
CA SER A 28 16.29 -21.84 -0.74
C SER A 28 16.04 -20.71 -1.73
N PRO A 29 16.77 -20.66 -2.87
CA PRO A 29 16.52 -19.70 -3.94
C PRO A 29 15.19 -19.92 -4.68
N ASP A 30 14.40 -20.93 -4.29
CA ASP A 30 13.15 -21.31 -4.93
C ASP A 30 11.96 -20.51 -4.34
N PRO A 31 11.21 -19.73 -5.14
CA PRO A 31 10.24 -18.72 -4.68
C PRO A 31 8.90 -19.29 -4.16
N SER A 32 8.91 -20.46 -3.51
CA SER A 32 7.67 -21.19 -3.18
C SER A 32 6.81 -20.54 -2.07
N GLU A 33 7.33 -19.54 -1.34
CA GLU A 33 6.54 -18.80 -0.35
C GLU A 33 6.81 -17.29 -0.36
N SER A 34 5.75 -16.48 -0.42
CA SER A 34 5.83 -15.01 -0.49
C SER A 34 6.56 -14.37 0.70
N GLN A 35 6.58 -15.00 1.87
CA GLN A 35 7.38 -14.54 3.01
C GLN A 35 8.88 -14.75 2.77
N LYS A 36 9.25 -15.88 2.15
CA LYS A 36 10.63 -16.20 1.76
C LYS A 36 11.11 -15.26 0.65
N GLU A 37 10.24 -14.87 -0.27
CA GLU A 37 10.55 -13.87 -1.32
C GLU A 37 10.93 -12.51 -0.72
N ARG A 38 10.17 -12.04 0.29
CA ARG A 38 10.48 -10.78 0.99
C ARG A 38 11.80 -10.87 1.75
N LEU A 39 12.02 -11.96 2.50
CA LEU A 39 13.29 -12.17 3.21
C LEU A 39 14.48 -12.25 2.24
N LEU A 40 14.32 -12.92 1.10
CA LEU A 40 15.36 -13.02 0.09
C LEU A 40 15.68 -11.65 -0.53
N LEU A 41 14.66 -10.82 -0.76
CA LEU A 41 14.85 -9.45 -1.23
C LEU A 41 15.55 -8.58 -0.18
N GLU A 42 15.11 -8.65 1.08
CA GLU A 42 15.74 -7.97 2.21
C GLU A 42 17.20 -8.37 2.36
N ALA A 43 17.50 -9.67 2.25
CA ALA A 43 18.86 -10.19 2.31
C ALA A 43 19.73 -9.63 1.17
N LYS A 44 19.24 -9.68 -0.08
CA LYS A 44 19.96 -9.10 -1.23
C LYS A 44 20.25 -7.62 -1.03
N ILE A 45 19.25 -6.85 -0.59
CA ILE A 45 19.41 -5.42 -0.35
C ILE A 45 20.38 -5.18 0.82
N PHE A 46 20.28 -5.93 1.91
CA PHE A 46 21.21 -5.83 3.03
C PHE A 46 22.66 -6.08 2.62
N PHE A 47 22.93 -7.15 1.88
CA PHE A 47 24.28 -7.47 1.41
C PHE A 47 24.79 -6.45 0.40
N PHE A 48 23.93 -5.97 -0.50
CA PHE A 48 24.27 -4.88 -1.41
C PHE A 48 24.66 -3.62 -0.62
N ARG A 49 23.83 -3.17 0.32
CA ARG A 49 24.13 -2.02 1.19
C ARG A 49 25.45 -2.19 1.95
N LYS A 50 25.72 -3.41 2.44
CA LYS A 50 26.98 -3.74 3.13
C LYS A 50 28.20 -3.63 2.21
N LYS A 51 28.11 -4.04 0.94
CA LYS A 51 29.24 -4.07 0.00
C LYS A 51 29.48 -2.74 -0.73
N THR A 52 28.42 -2.07 -1.19
CA THR A 52 28.53 -0.79 -1.93
C THR A 52 28.37 0.45 -1.06
N GLY A 53 27.96 0.31 0.21
CA GLY A 53 27.68 1.44 1.09
C GLY A 53 26.43 2.25 0.69
N SER A 54 25.62 1.72 -0.22
CA SER A 54 24.39 2.39 -0.69
C SER A 54 23.28 2.36 0.37
N LEU A 55 22.42 3.37 0.38
CA LEU A 55 21.25 3.47 1.27
C LEU A 55 19.94 2.97 0.63
N LEU A 56 20.04 1.98 -0.26
CA LEU A 56 18.86 1.43 -0.96
C LEU A 56 17.93 0.72 0.05
N THR A 57 16.64 1.04 0.02
CA THR A 57 15.63 0.37 0.87
C THR A 57 14.74 -0.59 0.08
N VAL A 58 14.10 -1.53 0.77
CA VAL A 58 13.17 -2.49 0.16
C VAL A 58 12.02 -1.75 -0.53
N ASP A 59 11.47 -0.73 0.13
CA ASP A 59 10.40 0.11 -0.43
C ASP A 59 10.84 0.85 -1.69
N GLU A 60 12.07 1.39 -1.72
CA GLU A 60 12.63 2.07 -2.88
C GLU A 60 12.77 1.13 -4.08
N TYR A 61 13.23 -0.11 -3.85
CA TYR A 61 13.28 -1.13 -4.89
C TYR A 61 11.87 -1.55 -5.36
N LEU A 62 10.94 -1.78 -4.44
CA LEU A 62 9.54 -2.13 -4.76
C LEU A 62 8.84 -1.03 -5.55
N LYS A 63 9.14 0.24 -5.26
CA LYS A 63 8.61 1.39 -5.99
C LYS A 63 9.08 1.42 -7.46
N THR A 64 10.21 0.79 -7.77
CA THR A 64 10.68 0.62 -9.17
C THR A 64 10.26 -0.70 -9.83
N GLN A 65 9.90 -1.71 -9.04
CA GLN A 65 9.46 -3.02 -9.54
C GLN A 65 7.95 -3.13 -9.71
N SER A 66 7.17 -2.42 -8.90
CA SER A 66 5.79 -2.17 -9.26
C SER A 66 5.85 -1.52 -10.65
N PRO A 67 5.19 -2.09 -11.69
CA PRO A 67 4.86 -1.27 -12.83
C PRO A 67 4.10 -0.13 -12.18
N THR A 68 4.68 1.05 -12.19
CA THR A 68 3.99 2.26 -11.82
C THR A 68 2.62 2.10 -12.46
N THR A 69 1.58 1.94 -11.62
CA THR A 69 0.24 2.27 -12.04
C THR A 69 0.44 3.63 -12.65
N LYS A 70 0.44 3.68 -13.98
CA LYS A 70 0.33 4.87 -14.79
C LYS A 70 -0.98 5.53 -14.37
N GLN A 71 -1.03 6.12 -13.17
CA GLN A 71 -1.65 7.43 -13.08
C GLN A 71 -0.66 8.28 -13.87
N ALA A 72 -1.06 8.54 -15.12
CA ALA A 72 -0.30 9.34 -16.05
C ALA A 72 0.34 10.48 -15.28
N GLU A 73 1.67 10.46 -15.15
CA GLU A 73 2.41 11.65 -14.76
C GLU A 73 2.25 12.60 -15.95
N GLU A 74 1.11 13.28 -15.96
CA GLU A 74 0.94 14.49 -16.73
C GLU A 74 2.05 15.46 -16.27
N PRO A 75 2.67 16.18 -17.22
CA PRO A 75 3.84 17.00 -16.94
C PRO A 75 3.58 17.93 -15.76
N VAL A 76 4.51 17.97 -14.81
CA VAL A 76 4.44 18.88 -13.67
C VAL A 76 4.56 20.31 -14.21
N LEU A 77 3.42 20.99 -14.37
CA LEU A 77 3.39 22.37 -14.83
C LEU A 77 4.03 23.31 -13.80
N THR A 78 4.70 24.35 -14.29
CA THR A 78 5.26 25.39 -13.41
C THR A 78 4.14 26.18 -12.73
N PHE A 79 4.44 26.79 -11.58
CA PHE A 79 3.45 27.60 -10.85
C PHE A 79 2.83 28.71 -11.70
N ALA A 80 3.63 29.35 -12.57
CA ALA A 80 3.15 30.39 -13.48
C ALA A 80 2.12 29.85 -14.49
N GLU A 81 2.35 28.64 -14.98
CA GLU A 81 1.47 28.02 -15.97
C GLU A 81 0.19 27.47 -15.34
N ILE A 82 0.29 26.92 -14.13
CA ILE A 82 -0.89 26.55 -13.33
C ILE A 82 -1.75 27.78 -13.04
N LYS A 83 -1.14 28.91 -12.63
CA LYS A 83 -1.88 30.16 -12.40
C LYS A 83 -2.60 30.63 -13.66
N HIS A 84 -1.93 30.57 -14.80
CA HIS A 84 -2.53 30.93 -16.08
C HIS A 84 -3.75 30.05 -16.41
N LEU A 85 -3.65 28.73 -16.24
CA LEU A 85 -4.76 27.80 -16.47
C LEU A 85 -5.97 28.06 -15.55
N ILE A 86 -5.74 28.53 -14.32
CA ILE A 86 -6.81 28.94 -13.41
C ILE A 86 -7.47 30.23 -13.91
N GLU A 87 -6.67 31.22 -14.30
CA GLU A 87 -7.16 32.53 -14.77
C GLU A 87 -7.94 32.42 -16.08
N THR A 88 -7.56 31.51 -16.98
CA THR A 88 -8.25 31.26 -18.25
C THR A 88 -9.47 30.34 -18.10
N GLY A 89 -9.74 29.83 -16.89
CA GLY A 89 -10.85 28.91 -16.62
C GLY A 89 -10.63 27.48 -17.13
N GLN A 90 -9.42 27.13 -17.56
CA GLN A 90 -9.06 25.80 -18.02
C GLN A 90 -8.47 24.93 -16.90
N ALA A 91 -9.02 25.05 -15.68
CA ALA A 91 -8.55 24.33 -14.50
C ALA A 91 -8.68 22.80 -14.62
N HIS A 92 -9.48 22.29 -15.56
CA HIS A 92 -9.61 20.87 -15.87
C HIS A 92 -8.34 20.27 -16.52
N LEU A 93 -7.46 21.11 -17.07
CA LEU A 93 -6.17 20.71 -17.66
C LEU A 93 -5.03 20.68 -16.62
N ILE A 94 -5.32 21.04 -15.36
CA ILE A 94 -4.31 21.02 -14.30
C ILE A 94 -4.08 19.57 -13.88
N PRO A 95 -2.82 19.11 -13.85
CA PRO A 95 -2.48 17.75 -13.45
C PRO A 95 -3.07 17.39 -12.10
N ASN A 96 -3.55 16.15 -12.00
CA ASN A 96 -4.15 15.59 -10.78
C ASN A 96 -5.42 16.30 -10.27
N ASN A 97 -6.05 17.15 -11.07
CA ASN A 97 -7.33 17.73 -10.69
C ASN A 97 -8.45 16.67 -10.81
N LYS A 98 -9.20 16.46 -9.71
CA LYS A 98 -10.27 15.46 -9.67
C LYS A 98 -11.58 16.10 -10.12
N VAL A 99 -12.17 15.56 -11.19
CA VAL A 99 -13.52 15.97 -11.61
C VAL A 99 -14.53 15.45 -10.61
N ILE A 100 -15.20 16.36 -9.90
CA ILE A 100 -16.35 16.02 -9.07
C ILE A 100 -17.56 15.95 -10.01
N PRO A 101 -18.20 14.79 -10.17
CA PRO A 101 -19.40 14.70 -11.00
C PRO A 101 -20.52 15.54 -10.37
N ASP A 102 -21.25 16.29 -11.20
CA ASP A 102 -22.47 17.03 -10.81
C ASP A 102 -23.67 16.07 -10.69
N LYS A 103 -23.44 14.97 -9.95
CA LYS A 103 -24.40 13.90 -9.73
C LYS A 103 -24.59 13.74 -8.23
N ILE A 104 -25.82 13.91 -7.77
CA ILE A 104 -26.20 13.53 -6.40
C ILE A 104 -26.22 12.00 -6.31
N ASN A 105 -25.73 11.43 -5.21
CA ASN A 105 -25.76 9.98 -5.04
C ASN A 105 -27.22 9.50 -5.02
N ASP A 106 -27.60 8.64 -5.97
CA ASP A 106 -28.95 8.07 -6.10
C ASP A 106 -29.18 6.87 -5.17
N GLU A 107 -28.14 6.39 -4.49
CA GLU A 107 -28.25 5.25 -3.57
C GLU A 107 -29.13 5.60 -2.37
N THR A 108 -29.98 4.65 -1.98
CA THR A 108 -30.79 4.76 -0.76
C THR A 108 -29.87 4.94 0.45
N PRO A 109 -30.11 5.92 1.33
CA PRO A 109 -29.31 6.10 2.53
C PRO A 109 -29.28 4.82 3.37
N SER A 110 -28.15 4.55 4.00
CA SER A 110 -28.02 3.37 4.85
C SER A 110 -29.00 3.44 6.03
N ARG A 111 -29.67 2.32 6.31
CA ARG A 111 -30.55 2.18 7.47
C ARG A 111 -29.72 1.74 8.68
N SER A 112 -29.88 2.40 9.83
CA SER A 112 -29.27 1.93 11.07
C SER A 112 -29.80 0.54 11.44
N ILE A 113 -28.90 -0.43 11.58
CA ILE A 113 -29.19 -1.81 12.05
C ILE A 113 -28.87 -1.93 13.55
N ALA A 114 -28.47 -0.84 14.21
CA ALA A 114 -28.11 -0.87 15.62
C ALA A 114 -29.33 -1.25 16.48
N PRO A 115 -29.23 -2.28 17.35
CA PRO A 115 -30.31 -2.63 18.25
C PRO A 115 -30.54 -1.48 19.22
N VAL A 116 -31.81 -1.09 19.42
CA VAL A 116 -32.17 -0.09 20.42
C VAL A 116 -31.79 -0.64 21.79
N ARG A 117 -30.87 0.04 22.48
CA ARG A 117 -30.50 -0.34 23.84
C ARG A 117 -31.74 -0.26 24.73
N ARG A 118 -32.20 -1.42 25.18
CA ARG A 118 -33.31 -1.51 26.12
C ARG A 118 -32.94 -0.87 27.44
N LYS A 119 -33.90 -0.18 28.03
CA LYS A 119 -33.69 0.41 29.34
C LYS A 119 -33.74 -0.69 30.40
N PRO A 120 -32.99 -0.57 31.51
CA PRO A 120 -32.91 -1.64 32.52
C PRO A 120 -34.27 -2.09 33.06
N TRP A 121 -35.24 -1.17 33.11
CA TRP A 121 -36.60 -1.46 33.55
C TRP A 121 -37.44 -2.28 32.55
N GLU A 122 -37.03 -2.38 31.28
CA GLU A 122 -37.71 -3.21 30.26
C GLU A 122 -37.31 -4.69 30.33
N VAL A 123 -36.15 -4.99 30.92
CA VAL A 123 -35.64 -6.36 31.04
C VAL A 123 -36.35 -7.10 32.19
N ALA A 124 -36.69 -6.38 33.26
CA ALA A 124 -37.36 -6.95 34.44
C ALA A 124 -38.71 -7.59 34.11
N GLN A 125 -39.54 -6.94 33.28
CA GLN A 125 -40.89 -7.45 32.95
C GLN A 125 -40.89 -8.73 32.09
N THR A 126 -39.80 -9.03 31.36
CA THR A 126 -39.74 -10.22 30.49
C THR A 126 -39.46 -11.50 31.29
N ASN A 127 -38.73 -11.40 32.40
CA ASN A 127 -38.42 -12.56 33.25
C ASN A 127 -39.60 -12.98 34.14
N GLU A 128 -40.48 -12.04 34.52
CA GLU A 128 -41.62 -12.32 35.38
C GLU A 128 -42.74 -13.09 34.65
N ALA A 129 -42.83 -12.95 33.32
CA ALA A 129 -43.85 -13.64 32.51
C ALA A 129 -43.54 -15.13 32.23
N ASN A 130 -42.30 -15.60 32.47
CA ASN A 130 -41.88 -16.96 32.13
C ASN A 130 -41.79 -17.91 33.34
N VAL A 131 -42.18 -17.45 34.54
CA VAL A 131 -42.10 -18.21 35.80
C VAL A 131 -43.46 -18.83 36.21
N THR A 132 -44.56 -18.53 35.51
CA THR A 132 -45.92 -18.96 35.92
C THR A 132 -46.51 -20.14 35.11
N GLN A 133 -45.68 -21.00 34.51
CA GLN A 133 -46.16 -22.29 33.97
C GLN A 133 -45.31 -23.44 34.47
N THR A 134 -45.72 -24.03 35.59
CA THR A 134 -45.39 -25.40 36.03
C THR A 134 -46.59 -25.93 36.80
#